data_AF-A0A015LUY4-F1
#
_entry.id   AF-A0A015LUY4-F1
#
_cell.length_a   1.000
_cell.length_b   1.000
_cell.length_c   1.000
_cell.angle_alpha   90.00
_cell.angle_beta   90.00
_cell.angle_gamma   90.00
#
_symmetry.space_group_name_H-M   'P 1'
#
loop_
_entity.id
_entity.type
_entity.pdbx_description
1 polymer ?
#
loop_
_entity_poly.entity_id
_entity_poly.type
_entity_poly.pdbx_seq_one_letter_code
_entity_poly.pdbx_strand_id
1 'polypeptide(L)'
;MRTIFSYTSTSTEQWNNFTAEVDDSLGVYLDRQYSSRLDFSSLSLDRMWHALKAAILSAAIETLPFQKVSNTHRHSYSPELTKLIAINKFLDRFLYRLTTRRSNRPTQIAQMTAALPSHLENFASLLPDYSVPTYSTTPVSAFKSFLRSQKNLVSAFLSTKFAQHLTDSVEYYTALRDEHFSNSLGTFIDSALSVEKRSIVLDHVLVVLDSTPTLLTDLSDIKQAAIAHFQSIVSPPLVHHSSTALFSARWQ
;
A
#
# COMPACT_ATOMS: atom_id res chain seq x y z
N MET A 1 2.13 14.13 1.06
CA MET A 1 1.42 13.99 2.35
C MET A 1 -0.05 14.14 2.01
N ARG A 2 -0.87 13.12 2.27
CA ARG A 2 -2.31 13.13 1.99
C ARG A 2 -3.05 13.64 3.22
N THR A 3 -3.98 14.56 3.04
CA THR A 3 -4.91 14.98 4.09
C THR A 3 -6.10 14.01 4.10
N ILE A 4 -6.43 13.46 5.27
CA ILE A 4 -7.60 12.61 5.46
C ILE A 4 -8.50 13.30 6.48
N PHE A 5 -9.73 13.62 6.08
CA PHE A 5 -10.76 14.16 6.96
C PHE A 5 -11.48 13.02 7.69
N SER A 6 -11.71 13.18 8.98
CA SER A 6 -12.31 12.16 9.82
C SER A 6 -13.82 12.35 9.93
N TYR A 7 -14.55 11.91 8.90
CA TYR A 7 -16.00 12.11 8.80
C TYR A 7 -16.79 11.42 9.92
N THR A 8 -16.35 10.24 10.37
CA THR A 8 -17.03 9.45 11.41
C THR A 8 -16.91 10.02 12.82
N SER A 9 -15.93 10.89 13.06
CA SER A 9 -15.70 11.55 14.35
C SER A 9 -16.13 13.02 14.35
N THR A 10 -16.72 13.51 13.26
CA THR A 10 -17.12 14.92 13.12
C THR A 10 -18.46 15.13 13.84
N SER A 11 -18.52 16.12 14.74
CA SER A 11 -19.76 16.44 15.45
C SER A 11 -20.75 17.21 14.57
N THR A 12 -22.03 17.21 14.93
CA THR A 12 -23.06 18.00 14.23
C THR A 12 -22.73 19.49 14.21
N GLU A 13 -22.12 20.01 15.29
CA GLU A 13 -21.69 21.41 15.36
C GLU A 13 -20.58 21.72 14.34
N GLN A 14 -19.61 20.82 14.19
CA GLN A 14 -18.56 20.97 13.17
C GLN A 14 -19.11 20.91 11.75
N TRP A 15 -20.13 20.08 11.50
CA TRP A 15 -20.82 20.04 10.21
C TRP A 15 -21.60 21.32 9.92
N ASN A 16 -22.23 21.90 10.94
CA ASN A 16 -22.94 23.17 10.80
C ASN A 16 -21.95 24.31 10.51
N ASN A 17 -20.82 24.36 11.23
CA ASN A 17 -19.77 25.35 10.99
C ASN A 17 -19.13 25.18 9.60
N PHE A 18 -18.89 23.93 9.17
CA PHE A 18 -18.43 23.64 7.81
C PHE A 18 -19.40 24.17 6.75
N THR A 19 -20.69 23.93 6.93
CA THR A 19 -21.71 24.36 5.96
C THR A 19 -21.77 25.88 5.85
N ALA A 20 -21.79 26.58 7.00
CA ALA A 20 -21.74 28.03 7.04
C ALA A 20 -20.48 28.60 6.37
N GLU A 21 -19.31 28.03 6.68
CA GLU A 21 -18.03 28.47 6.10
C GLU A 21 -17.95 28.21 4.59
N VAL A 22 -18.53 27.10 4.09
CA VAL A 22 -18.63 26.85 2.64
C VAL A 22 -19.45 27.92 1.94
N ASP A 23 -20.61 28.27 2.50
CA ASP A 23 -21.51 29.26 1.91
C ASP A 23 -20.86 30.66 1.89
N ASP A 24 -20.24 31.06 3.00
CA ASP A 24 -19.52 32.34 3.12
C ASP A 24 -18.31 32.40 2.18
N SER A 25 -17.47 31.37 2.17
CA SER A 25 -16.31 31.27 1.27
C SER A 25 -16.71 31.25 -0.20
N LEU A 26 -17.78 30.53 -0.56
CA LEU A 26 -18.25 30.45 -1.94
C LEU A 26 -18.74 31.81 -2.44
N GLY A 27 -19.47 32.56 -1.61
CA GLY A 27 -19.87 33.94 -1.91
C GLY A 27 -18.66 34.82 -2.23
N VAL A 28 -17.62 34.77 -1.39
CA VAL A 28 -16.38 35.53 -1.59
C VAL A 28 -15.65 35.13 -2.89
N TYR A 29 -15.55 33.83 -3.20
CA TYR A 29 -14.91 33.37 -4.44
C TYR A 29 -15.67 33.81 -5.70
N LEU A 30 -17.00 33.80 -5.65
CA LEU A 30 -17.85 34.23 -6.77
C LEU A 30 -17.79 35.75 -6.95
N ASP A 31 -17.90 36.54 -5.87
CA ASP A 31 -17.85 38.01 -5.93
C ASP A 31 -16.48 38.53 -6.39
N ARG A 32 -15.40 37.85 -6.00
CA ARG A 32 -14.04 38.21 -6.41
C ARG A 32 -13.77 37.91 -7.89
N GLN A 33 -14.48 36.95 -8.47
CA GLN A 33 -14.32 36.58 -9.88
C GLN A 33 -15.35 37.24 -10.80
N TYR A 34 -16.50 37.68 -10.28
CA TYR A 34 -17.61 38.22 -11.04
C TYR A 34 -18.22 39.44 -10.34
N SER A 35 -18.06 40.63 -10.91
CA SER A 35 -18.67 41.84 -10.38
C SER A 35 -20.18 41.87 -10.67
N SER A 36 -21.01 41.69 -9.63
CA SER A 36 -22.40 42.14 -9.36
C SER A 36 -23.47 42.29 -10.47
N ARG A 37 -23.21 41.97 -11.74
CA ARG A 37 -24.19 41.91 -12.83
C ARG A 37 -24.12 40.54 -13.50
N LEU A 38 -24.90 39.62 -12.95
CA LEU A 38 -24.96 38.23 -13.41
C LEU A 38 -25.75 38.12 -14.72
N ASP A 39 -25.10 37.57 -15.73
CA ASP A 39 -25.79 36.82 -16.79
C ASP A 39 -25.21 35.40 -16.78
N PHE A 40 -25.97 34.44 -16.22
CA PHE A 40 -25.54 33.05 -16.00
C PHE A 40 -25.15 32.34 -17.30
N SER A 41 -25.57 32.87 -18.45
CA SER A 41 -25.23 32.39 -19.78
C SER A 41 -23.74 32.58 -20.16
N SER A 42 -23.02 33.45 -19.45
CA SER A 42 -21.61 33.78 -19.72
C SER A 42 -20.60 33.06 -18.81
N LEU A 43 -21.08 32.28 -17.85
CA LEU A 43 -20.24 31.61 -16.86
C LEU A 43 -19.60 30.35 -17.46
N SER A 44 -18.27 30.31 -17.53
CA SER A 44 -17.58 29.06 -17.85
C SER A 44 -17.74 28.08 -16.68
N LEU A 45 -18.34 26.93 -16.95
CA LEU A 45 -18.60 25.86 -15.97
C LEU A 45 -17.32 25.47 -15.20
N ASP A 46 -16.17 25.47 -15.87
CA ASP A 46 -14.86 25.20 -15.25
C ASP A 46 -14.52 26.18 -14.12
N ARG A 47 -14.80 27.48 -14.29
CA ARG A 47 -14.51 28.47 -13.26
C ARG A 47 -15.44 28.34 -12.06
N MET A 48 -16.72 28.07 -12.28
CA MET A 48 -17.66 27.78 -11.20
C MET A 48 -17.24 26.54 -10.43
N TRP A 49 -16.82 25.49 -11.14
CA TRP A 49 -16.31 24.27 -10.54
C TRP A 49 -15.05 24.54 -9.69
N HIS A 50 -14.13 25.37 -10.19
CA HIS A 50 -12.94 25.77 -9.42
C HIS A 50 -13.30 26.57 -8.16
N ALA A 51 -14.22 27.52 -8.24
CA ALA A 51 -14.68 28.30 -7.09
C ALA A 51 -15.34 27.39 -6.03
N LEU A 52 -16.25 26.51 -6.46
CA LEU A 52 -16.90 25.55 -5.58
C LEU A 52 -15.89 24.62 -4.90
N LYS A 53 -14.97 24.04 -5.69
CA LYS A 53 -13.94 23.15 -5.17
C LYS A 53 -13.03 23.87 -4.16
N ALA A 54 -12.67 25.13 -4.42
CA ALA A 54 -11.85 25.92 -3.51
C ALA A 54 -12.58 26.22 -2.20
N ALA A 55 -13.84 26.66 -2.26
CA ALA A 55 -14.66 26.91 -1.09
C ALA A 55 -14.80 25.65 -0.21
N ILE A 56 -15.17 24.52 -0.81
CA ILE A 56 -15.31 23.24 -0.10
C ILE A 56 -14.00 22.80 0.57
N LEU A 57 -12.87 22.88 -0.15
CA LEU A 57 -11.58 22.44 0.40
C LEU A 57 -11.06 23.37 1.49
N SER A 58 -11.20 24.68 1.33
CA SER A 58 -10.81 25.67 2.33
C SER A 58 -11.63 25.49 3.61
N ALA A 59 -12.96 25.49 3.50
CA ALA A 59 -13.85 25.29 4.63
C ALA A 59 -13.58 23.95 5.35
N ALA A 60 -13.34 22.87 4.59
CA ALA A 60 -13.02 21.57 5.17
C ALA A 60 -11.72 21.61 5.99
N ILE A 61 -10.68 22.32 5.53
CA ILE A 61 -9.42 22.46 6.26
C ILE A 61 -9.61 23.26 7.54
N GLU A 62 -10.49 24.25 7.56
CA GLU A 62 -10.67 25.15 8.70
C GLU A 62 -11.60 24.58 9.78
N THR A 63 -12.61 23.81 9.39
CA THR A 63 -13.71 23.40 10.28
C THR A 63 -13.71 21.91 10.62
N LEU A 64 -13.18 21.04 9.74
CA LEU A 64 -13.22 19.59 9.92
C LEU A 64 -11.92 19.05 10.52
N PRO A 65 -12.00 18.04 11.42
CA PRO A 65 -10.82 17.36 11.91
C PRO A 65 -10.14 16.59 10.77
N PHE A 66 -8.86 16.85 10.56
CA PHE A 66 -8.05 16.15 9.56
C PHE A 66 -6.71 15.70 10.10
N GLN A 67 -6.18 14.65 9.49
CA GLN A 67 -4.83 14.15 9.75
C GLN A 67 -3.99 14.17 8.47
N LYS A 68 -2.72 14.59 8.60
CA LYS A 68 -1.75 14.53 7.49
C LYS A 68 -1.03 13.20 7.56
N VAL A 69 -1.29 12.34 6.59
CA VAL A 69 -0.68 11.02 6.49
C VAL A 69 0.44 11.06 5.44
N SER A 70 1.60 10.50 5.79
CA SER A 70 2.67 10.26 4.83
C SER A 70 2.19 9.25 3.79
N ASN A 71 2.40 9.53 2.50
CA ASN A 71 2.14 8.54 1.44
C ASN A 71 3.13 7.37 1.47
N THR A 72 4.19 7.49 2.27
CA THR A 72 5.16 6.41 2.48
C THR A 72 4.53 5.35 3.35
N HIS A 73 4.05 4.28 2.73
CA HIS A 73 3.73 3.05 3.44
C HIS A 73 5.02 2.51 4.03
N ARG A 74 5.14 2.55 5.37
CA ARG A 74 6.23 1.88 6.06
C ARG A 74 5.75 0.46 6.34
N HIS A 75 6.31 -0.51 5.64
CA HIS A 75 6.18 -1.90 6.09
C HIS A 75 6.70 -1.97 7.52
N SER A 76 5.80 -2.29 8.45
CA SER A 76 6.15 -2.44 9.85
C SER A 76 6.78 -3.81 10.02
N TYR A 77 8.09 -3.91 9.79
CA TYR A 77 8.83 -5.12 10.08
C TYR A 77 9.00 -5.30 11.58
N SER A 78 9.15 -6.54 12.02
CA SER A 78 9.52 -6.83 13.41
C SER A 78 10.82 -6.09 13.80
N PRO A 79 11.01 -5.79 15.10
CA PRO A 79 12.23 -5.14 15.56
C PRO A 79 13.50 -5.93 15.21
N GLU A 80 13.43 -7.25 15.21
CA GLU A 80 14.52 -8.15 14.79
C GLU A 80 14.87 -7.98 13.31
N LEU A 81 13.87 -8.04 12.42
CA LEU A 81 14.06 -7.89 10.99
C LEU A 81 14.57 -6.48 10.64
N THR A 82 14.09 -5.46 11.36
CA THR A 82 14.57 -4.08 11.22
C THR A 82 16.05 -3.96 11.60
N LYS A 83 16.47 -4.57 12.73
CA LYS A 83 17.88 -4.63 13.14
C LYS A 83 18.73 -5.33 12.08
N LEU A 84 18.26 -6.46 11.54
CA LEU A 84 18.97 -7.22 10.52
C LEU A 84 19.16 -6.44 9.21
N ILE A 85 18.13 -5.71 8.76
CA ILE A 85 18.22 -4.80 7.62
C ILE A 85 19.26 -3.70 7.86
N ALA A 86 19.31 -3.14 9.08
CA ALA A 86 20.27 -2.11 9.44
C ALA A 86 21.72 -2.63 9.37
N ILE A 87 21.97 -3.83 9.91
CA ILE A 87 23.27 -4.51 9.88
C ILE A 87 23.69 -4.79 8.42
N ASN A 88 22.79 -5.31 7.59
CA ASN A 88 23.08 -5.58 6.18
C ASN A 88 23.48 -4.30 5.42
N LYS A 89 22.73 -3.21 5.61
CA LYS A 89 23.04 -1.90 5.01
C LYS A 89 24.37 -1.33 5.50
N PHE A 90 24.69 -1.52 6.78
CA PHE A 90 25.96 -1.10 7.35
C PHE A 90 27.13 -1.83 6.67
N LEU A 91 27.06 -3.16 6.54
CA LEU A 91 28.10 -3.97 5.90
C LEU A 91 28.26 -3.64 4.42
N ASP A 92 27.16 -3.46 3.68
CA ASP A 92 27.20 -3.04 2.27
C ASP A 92 27.88 -1.68 2.11
N ARG A 93 27.50 -0.70 2.95
CA ARG A 93 28.14 0.62 2.96
C ARG A 93 29.62 0.53 3.30
N PHE A 94 29.99 -0.35 4.24
CA PHE A 94 31.38 -0.50 4.66
C PHE A 94 32.23 -1.10 3.54
N LEU A 95 31.75 -2.19 2.93
CA LEU A 95 32.40 -2.81 1.78
C LEU A 95 32.54 -1.85 0.60
N TYR A 96 31.49 -1.08 0.31
CA TYR A 96 31.52 -0.05 -0.72
C TYR A 96 32.60 1.01 -0.44
N ARG A 97 32.73 1.47 0.81
CA ARG A 97 33.77 2.44 1.21
C ARG A 97 35.18 1.89 1.06
N LEU A 98 35.38 0.61 1.39
CA LEU A 98 36.70 -0.02 1.28
C LEU A 98 37.09 -0.35 -0.17
N THR A 99 36.12 -0.53 -1.06
CA THR A 99 36.35 -0.93 -2.47
C THR A 99 36.41 0.26 -3.42
N THR A 100 35.81 1.40 -3.07
CA THR A 100 35.81 2.59 -3.92
C THR A 100 37.17 3.30 -3.94
N ARG A 101 37.67 3.61 -5.14
CA ARG A 101 38.97 4.26 -5.36
C ARG A 101 39.07 5.69 -4.79
N ARG A 102 37.94 6.34 -4.47
CA ARG A 102 37.86 7.66 -3.82
C ARG A 102 37.79 7.55 -2.29
N SER A 103 38.67 6.75 -1.69
CA SER A 103 38.78 6.62 -0.23
C SER A 103 39.44 7.85 0.42
N ASN A 104 38.87 9.04 0.21
CA ASN A 104 39.39 10.29 0.78
C ASN A 104 38.83 10.56 2.20
N ARG A 105 38.30 9.55 2.90
CA ARG A 105 37.65 9.71 4.22
C ARG A 105 38.15 8.68 5.24
N PRO A 106 39.45 8.71 5.61
CA PRO A 106 40.01 7.81 6.62
C PRO A 106 39.25 7.89 7.95
N THR A 107 38.78 9.06 8.35
CA THR A 107 37.97 9.27 9.56
C THR A 107 36.68 8.47 9.55
N GLN A 108 35.99 8.39 8.40
CA GLN A 108 34.75 7.64 8.29
C GLN A 108 35.01 6.13 8.35
N ILE A 109 36.10 5.65 7.73
CA ILE A 109 36.50 4.25 7.83
C ILE A 109 36.84 3.91 9.28
N ALA A 110 37.58 4.75 10.00
CA ALA A 110 37.89 4.57 11.41
C ALA A 110 36.62 4.50 12.28
N GLN A 111 35.65 5.40 12.04
CA GLN A 111 34.35 5.37 12.73
C GLN A 111 33.57 4.07 12.44
N MET A 112 33.57 3.61 11.18
CA MET A 112 32.91 2.36 10.82
C MET A 112 33.63 1.13 11.41
N THR A 113 34.95 1.13 11.45
CA THR A 113 35.75 0.09 12.12
C THR A 113 35.46 0.05 13.62
N ALA A 114 35.36 1.22 14.28
CA ALA A 114 35.01 1.31 15.70
C ALA A 114 33.56 0.86 15.99
N ALA A 115 32.64 1.06 15.05
CA ALA A 115 31.25 0.63 15.17
C ALA A 115 31.01 -0.84 14.76
N LEU A 116 31.97 -1.49 14.08
CA LEU A 116 31.81 -2.87 13.59
C LEU A 116 31.54 -3.89 14.71
N PRO A 117 32.26 -3.89 15.86
CA PRO A 117 32.04 -4.86 16.93
C PRO A 117 30.59 -4.88 17.42
N SER A 118 29.99 -3.72 17.67
CA SER A 118 28.60 -3.65 18.14
C SER A 118 27.60 -4.15 17.12
N HIS A 119 27.86 -3.99 15.82
CA HIS A 119 27.00 -4.57 14.77
C HIS A 119 27.14 -6.09 14.71
N LEU A 120 28.34 -6.64 14.94
CA LEU A 120 28.58 -8.09 14.97
C LEU A 120 27.99 -8.74 16.22
N GLU A 121 28.06 -8.09 17.38
CA GLU A 121 27.39 -8.54 18.61
C GLU A 121 25.87 -8.55 18.46
N ASN A 122 25.30 -7.47 17.91
CA ASN A 122 23.88 -7.41 17.59
C ASN A 122 23.49 -8.52 16.60
N PHE A 123 24.33 -8.81 15.60
CA PHE A 123 24.08 -9.90 14.67
C PHE A 123 24.12 -11.26 15.37
N ALA A 124 25.09 -11.49 16.25
CA ALA A 124 25.19 -12.72 17.04
C ALA A 124 23.98 -12.92 17.97
N SER A 125 23.43 -11.85 18.55
CA SER A 125 22.19 -11.96 19.33
C SER A 125 20.96 -12.39 18.51
N LEU A 126 21.00 -12.22 17.18
CA LEU A 126 19.89 -12.56 16.28
C LEU A 126 20.04 -13.97 15.67
N LEU A 127 21.22 -14.59 15.78
CA LEU A 127 21.52 -15.90 15.22
C LEU A 127 21.97 -16.85 16.34
N PRO A 128 21.11 -17.80 16.73
CA PRO A 128 21.52 -18.90 17.60
C PRO A 128 22.74 -19.61 17.01
N ASP A 129 23.67 -20.03 17.87
CA ASP A 129 24.88 -20.79 17.51
C ASP A 129 25.93 -20.03 16.68
N TYR A 130 25.72 -18.74 16.40
CA TYR A 130 26.73 -17.91 15.75
C TYR A 130 27.68 -17.26 16.77
N SER A 131 28.96 -17.57 16.67
CA SER A 131 30.03 -16.84 17.35
C SER A 131 30.78 -15.97 16.34
N VAL A 132 31.13 -14.75 16.75
CA VAL A 132 31.87 -13.82 15.89
C VAL A 132 33.29 -14.36 15.67
N PRO A 133 33.69 -14.66 14.41
CA PRO A 133 35.03 -15.14 14.13
C PRO A 133 36.06 -14.08 14.50
N THR A 134 37.23 -14.51 14.97
CA THR A 134 38.38 -13.61 15.11
C THR A 134 38.73 -13.02 13.75
N TYR A 135 38.86 -11.70 13.68
CA TYR A 135 39.21 -10.98 12.46
C TYR A 135 40.36 -10.02 12.71
N SER A 136 41.08 -9.70 11.64
CA SER A 136 42.12 -8.67 11.64
C SER A 136 41.73 -7.55 10.69
N THR A 137 42.07 -6.31 11.05
CA THR A 137 41.92 -5.14 10.19
C THR A 137 43.07 -5.01 9.18
N THR A 138 44.17 -5.74 9.39
CA THR A 138 45.37 -5.75 8.55
C THR A 138 45.78 -7.18 8.17
N PRO A 139 46.03 -7.49 6.89
CA PRO A 139 45.97 -6.61 5.72
C PRO A 139 44.52 -6.31 5.28
N VAL A 140 44.33 -5.19 4.60
CA VAL A 140 43.00 -4.71 4.13
C VAL A 140 42.29 -5.74 3.24
N SER A 141 43.03 -6.56 2.50
CA SER A 141 42.47 -7.66 1.70
C SER A 141 41.79 -8.73 2.55
N ALA A 142 42.43 -9.17 3.64
CA ALA A 142 41.86 -10.14 4.58
C ALA A 142 40.62 -9.56 5.28
N PHE A 143 40.70 -8.29 5.70
CA PHE A 143 39.56 -7.60 6.30
C PHE A 143 38.36 -7.48 5.35
N LYS A 144 38.60 -7.17 4.07
CA LYS A 144 37.56 -7.16 3.03
C LYS A 144 36.92 -8.53 2.83
N SER A 145 37.71 -9.60 2.81
CA SER A 145 37.20 -10.97 2.69
C SER A 145 36.33 -11.35 3.88
N PHE A 146 36.75 -10.98 5.10
CA PHE A 146 35.93 -11.14 6.30
C PHE A 146 34.61 -10.38 6.19
N LEU A 147 34.64 -9.08 5.86
CA LEU A 147 33.41 -8.31 5.74
C LEU A 147 32.46 -8.86 4.66
N ARG A 148 33.00 -9.42 3.56
CA ARG A 148 32.19 -10.11 2.54
C ARG A 148 31.55 -11.39 3.07
N SER A 149 32.28 -12.21 3.85
CA SER A 149 31.70 -13.42 4.42
C SER A 149 30.59 -13.07 5.41
N GLN A 150 30.81 -12.07 6.26
CA GLN A 150 29.80 -11.54 7.18
C GLN A 150 28.57 -11.02 6.43
N LYS A 151 28.77 -10.22 5.39
CA LYS A 151 27.69 -9.72 4.54
C LYS A 151 26.91 -10.89 3.94
N ASN A 152 27.58 -11.85 3.33
CA ASN A 152 26.92 -12.98 2.66
C ASN A 152 26.05 -13.77 3.65
N LEU A 153 26.55 -14.01 4.86
CA LEU A 153 25.79 -14.66 5.93
C LEU A 153 24.56 -13.83 6.35
N VAL A 154 24.74 -12.54 6.63
CA VAL A 154 23.64 -11.62 6.98
C VAL A 154 22.59 -11.56 5.87
N SER A 155 23.00 -11.50 4.60
CA SER A 155 22.09 -11.47 3.46
C SER A 155 21.34 -12.78 3.26
N ALA A 156 22.00 -13.93 3.44
CA ALA A 156 21.35 -15.23 3.38
C ALA A 156 20.28 -15.33 4.49
N PHE A 157 20.64 -14.98 5.73
CA PHE A 157 19.71 -14.98 6.85
C PHE A 157 18.57 -13.95 6.68
N LEU A 158 18.86 -12.79 6.13
CA LEU A 158 17.84 -11.78 5.82
C LEU A 158 16.86 -12.29 4.75
N SER A 159 17.36 -13.00 3.75
CA SER A 159 16.53 -13.59 2.70
C SER A 159 15.59 -14.67 3.26
N THR A 160 16.08 -15.53 4.16
CA THR A 160 15.24 -16.54 4.81
C THR A 160 14.20 -15.90 5.72
N LYS A 161 14.57 -14.88 6.50
CA LYS A 161 13.62 -14.13 7.35
C LYS A 161 12.57 -13.38 6.56
N PHE A 162 12.91 -12.82 5.40
CA PHE A 162 11.91 -12.23 4.50
C PHE A 162 10.96 -13.28 3.92
N ALA A 163 11.48 -14.43 3.48
CA ALA A 163 10.65 -15.52 3.00
C ALA A 163 9.67 -16.01 4.09
N GLN A 164 10.17 -16.20 5.31
CA GLN A 164 9.35 -16.56 6.47
C GLN A 164 8.29 -15.49 6.75
N HIS A 165 8.67 -14.22 6.84
CA HIS A 165 7.73 -13.12 7.07
C HIS A 165 6.62 -13.07 6.02
N LEU A 166 6.95 -13.34 4.74
CA LEU A 166 5.94 -13.39 3.68
C LEU A 166 4.97 -14.55 3.89
N THR A 167 5.47 -15.75 4.18
CA THR A 167 4.62 -16.91 4.50
C THR A 167 3.72 -16.65 5.69
N ASP A 168 4.29 -16.19 6.81
CA ASP A 168 3.56 -15.89 8.05
C ASP A 168 2.50 -14.81 7.82
N SER A 169 2.82 -13.78 7.02
CA SER A 169 1.86 -12.73 6.68
C SER A 169 0.70 -13.26 5.83
N VAL A 170 0.99 -14.10 4.84
CA VAL A 170 -0.05 -14.71 3.99
C VAL A 170 -0.96 -15.59 4.84
N GLU A 171 -0.39 -16.44 5.69
CA GLU A 171 -1.15 -17.31 6.59
C GLU A 171 -2.02 -16.50 7.56
N TYR A 172 -1.44 -15.48 8.22
CA TYR A 172 -2.17 -14.60 9.13
C TYR A 172 -3.36 -13.90 8.46
N TYR A 173 -3.15 -13.27 7.30
CA TYR A 173 -4.23 -12.55 6.62
C TYR A 173 -5.25 -13.48 5.98
N THR A 174 -4.87 -14.72 5.64
CA THR A 174 -5.81 -15.76 5.20
C THR A 174 -6.72 -16.15 6.36
N ALA A 175 -6.15 -16.51 7.51
CA ALA A 175 -6.92 -16.85 8.71
C ALA A 175 -7.83 -15.70 9.18
N LEU A 176 -7.33 -14.46 9.15
CA LEU A 176 -8.13 -13.28 9.49
C LEU A 176 -9.30 -13.08 8.53
N ARG A 177 -9.10 -13.36 7.24
CA ARG A 177 -10.16 -13.29 6.23
C ARG A 177 -11.23 -14.37 6.47
N ASP A 178 -10.82 -15.59 6.81
CA ASP A 178 -11.75 -16.69 7.14
C ASP A 178 -12.58 -16.39 8.40
N GLU A 179 -11.95 -15.76 9.40
CA GLU A 179 -12.64 -15.24 10.57
C GLU A 179 -13.66 -14.16 10.18
N HIS A 180 -13.26 -13.19 9.34
CA HIS A 180 -14.17 -12.15 8.85
C HIS A 180 -15.34 -12.72 8.03
N PHE A 181 -15.12 -13.78 7.26
CA PHE A 181 -16.21 -14.47 6.56
C PHE A 181 -17.28 -14.97 7.54
N SER A 182 -16.86 -15.49 8.69
CA SER A 182 -17.77 -16.01 9.72
C SER A 182 -18.42 -14.90 10.56
N ASN A 183 -17.67 -13.85 10.90
CA ASN A 183 -18.08 -12.84 11.87
C ASN A 183 -18.73 -11.60 11.25
N SER A 184 -18.35 -11.22 10.02
CA SER A 184 -18.81 -9.98 9.38
C SER A 184 -18.56 -10.00 7.86
N LEU A 185 -19.62 -10.30 7.11
CA LEU A 185 -19.59 -10.38 5.65
C LEU A 185 -19.14 -9.04 5.00
N GLY A 186 -19.52 -7.89 5.57
CA GLY A 186 -19.12 -6.58 5.05
C GLY A 186 -17.61 -6.36 5.09
N THR A 187 -16.97 -6.62 6.23
CA THR A 187 -15.50 -6.51 6.37
C THR A 187 -14.75 -7.51 5.51
N PHE A 188 -15.33 -8.71 5.31
CA PHE A 188 -14.79 -9.68 4.37
C PHE A 188 -14.79 -9.13 2.94
N ILE A 189 -15.92 -8.56 2.48
CA ILE A 189 -16.04 -7.96 1.14
C ILE A 189 -15.05 -6.82 0.98
N ASP A 190 -14.95 -5.90 1.95
CA ASP A 190 -14.01 -4.78 1.89
C ASP A 190 -12.55 -5.27 1.82
N SER A 191 -12.19 -6.29 2.59
CA SER A 191 -10.85 -6.91 2.57
C SER A 191 -10.57 -7.62 1.25
N ALA A 192 -11.55 -8.33 0.70
CA ALA A 192 -11.43 -9.03 -0.59
C ALA A 192 -11.31 -8.04 -1.77
N LEU A 193 -12.00 -6.91 -1.70
CA LEU A 193 -11.97 -5.85 -2.71
C LEU A 193 -10.80 -4.88 -2.54
N SER A 194 -10.12 -4.88 -1.38
CA SER A 194 -8.94 -4.06 -1.10
C SER A 194 -7.67 -4.59 -1.79
N VAL A 195 -7.73 -4.74 -3.11
CA VAL A 195 -6.61 -5.16 -3.96
C VAL A 195 -6.07 -3.98 -4.78
N GLU A 196 -4.74 -3.85 -4.84
CA GLU A 196 -4.08 -2.82 -5.64
C GLU A 196 -4.25 -3.05 -7.16
N LYS A 197 -4.36 -4.32 -7.55
CA LYS A 197 -4.61 -4.72 -8.94
C LYS A 197 -6.11 -4.74 -9.21
N ARG A 198 -6.54 -4.12 -10.30
CA ARG A 198 -7.93 -4.19 -10.82
C ARG A 198 -8.23 -5.53 -11.52
N SER A 199 -7.79 -6.63 -10.91
CA SER A 199 -7.99 -7.98 -11.41
C SER A 199 -8.38 -8.88 -10.24
N ILE A 200 -9.44 -9.66 -10.42
CA ILE A 200 -9.86 -10.67 -9.45
C ILE A 200 -9.36 -12.01 -9.98
N VAL A 201 -8.60 -12.72 -9.16
CA VAL A 201 -8.27 -14.13 -9.42
C VAL A 201 -9.25 -14.96 -8.61
N LEU A 202 -10.01 -15.81 -9.29
CA LEU A 202 -10.94 -16.72 -8.64
C LEU A 202 -10.18 -17.99 -8.27
N ASP A 203 -9.84 -18.10 -6.99
CA ASP A 203 -9.20 -19.28 -6.37
C ASP A 203 -10.20 -20.11 -5.55
N HIS A 204 -11.29 -19.50 -5.12
CA HIS A 204 -12.43 -20.15 -4.48
C HIS A 204 -13.75 -19.55 -4.97
N VAL A 205 -14.75 -20.39 -5.24
CA VAL A 205 -16.09 -19.94 -5.65
C VAL A 205 -17.15 -20.63 -4.82
N LEU A 206 -18.02 -19.85 -4.18
CA LEU A 206 -19.18 -20.36 -3.46
C LEU A 206 -20.34 -20.57 -4.43
N VAL A 207 -20.80 -21.82 -4.58
CA VAL A 207 -21.94 -22.20 -5.42
C VAL A 207 -23.00 -22.87 -4.56
N VAL A 208 -24.27 -22.57 -4.82
CA VAL A 208 -25.38 -23.28 -4.17
C VAL A 208 -25.74 -24.50 -5.02
N LEU A 209 -25.34 -25.68 -4.56
CA LEU A 209 -25.67 -26.98 -5.15
C LEU A 209 -26.70 -27.66 -4.25
N ASP A 210 -27.84 -28.07 -4.82
CA ASP A 210 -28.92 -28.76 -4.08
C ASP A 210 -29.37 -28.05 -2.80
N SER A 211 -29.48 -26.73 -2.84
CA SER A 211 -29.82 -25.86 -1.69
C SER A 211 -28.76 -25.82 -0.57
N THR A 212 -27.56 -26.36 -0.82
CA THR A 212 -26.42 -26.31 0.11
C THR A 212 -25.30 -25.42 -0.44
N PRO A 213 -24.80 -24.44 0.32
CA PRO A 213 -23.67 -23.63 -0.09
C PRO A 213 -22.40 -24.49 -0.06
N THR A 214 -21.80 -24.71 -1.23
CA THR A 214 -20.59 -25.52 -1.42
C THR A 214 -19.46 -24.63 -1.94
N LEU A 215 -18.29 -24.71 -1.32
CA LEU A 215 -17.11 -23.97 -1.72
C LEU A 215 -16.28 -24.81 -2.70
N LEU A 216 -16.14 -24.34 -3.93
CA LEU A 216 -15.30 -24.97 -4.95
C LEU A 216 -13.85 -24.48 -4.80
N THR A 217 -12.92 -25.42 -4.73
CA THR A 217 -11.46 -25.20 -4.60
C THR A 217 -10.68 -25.67 -5.84
N ASP A 218 -11.25 -26.58 -6.65
CA ASP A 218 -10.59 -27.08 -7.86
C ASP A 218 -10.70 -26.08 -9.02
N LEU A 219 -9.59 -25.88 -9.75
CA LEU A 219 -9.50 -24.91 -10.84
C LEU A 219 -10.46 -25.22 -12.01
N SER A 220 -10.71 -26.49 -12.31
CA SER A 220 -11.62 -26.89 -13.38
C SER A 220 -13.07 -26.59 -12.98
N ASP A 221 -13.44 -26.92 -11.75
CA ASP A 221 -14.78 -26.69 -11.22
C ASP A 221 -15.09 -25.20 -11.10
N ILE A 222 -14.13 -24.42 -10.59
CA ILE A 222 -14.21 -22.95 -10.52
C ILE A 222 -14.41 -22.34 -11.91
N LYS A 223 -13.64 -22.80 -12.90
CA LYS A 223 -13.76 -22.32 -14.28
C LYS A 223 -15.15 -22.60 -14.84
N GLN A 224 -15.68 -23.80 -14.62
CA GLN A 224 -16.98 -24.19 -15.14
C GLN A 224 -18.12 -23.42 -14.45
N ALA A 225 -18.04 -23.26 -13.12
CA ALA A 225 -18.98 -22.46 -12.35
C ALA A 225 -19.00 -20.99 -12.80
N ALA A 226 -17.82 -20.40 -13.03
CA ALA A 226 -17.71 -19.04 -13.53
C ALA A 226 -18.34 -18.88 -14.92
N ILE A 227 -18.06 -19.82 -15.85
CA ILE A 227 -18.68 -19.82 -17.19
C ILE A 227 -20.21 -19.86 -17.07
N ALA A 228 -20.75 -20.79 -16.27
CA ALA A 228 -22.19 -20.93 -16.10
C ALA A 228 -22.84 -19.67 -15.49
N HIS A 229 -22.20 -19.06 -14.50
CA HIS A 229 -22.67 -17.83 -13.86
C HIS A 229 -22.74 -16.67 -14.87
N PHE A 230 -21.67 -16.40 -15.61
CA PHE A 230 -21.65 -15.27 -16.55
C PHE A 230 -22.49 -15.50 -17.81
N GLN A 231 -22.74 -16.75 -18.19
CA GLN A 231 -23.69 -17.07 -19.26
C GLN A 231 -25.15 -16.87 -18.85
N SER A 232 -25.47 -17.01 -17.56
CA SER A 232 -26.85 -16.94 -17.06
C SER A 232 -27.21 -15.61 -16.39
N ILE A 233 -26.23 -14.84 -15.92
CA ILE A 233 -26.47 -13.57 -15.20
C ILE A 233 -27.09 -12.48 -16.09
N VAL A 234 -26.81 -12.54 -17.40
CA VAL A 234 -27.42 -11.62 -18.36
C VAL A 234 -28.72 -12.27 -18.83
N SER A 235 -29.86 -11.65 -18.49
CA SER A 235 -31.14 -12.06 -19.07
C SER A 235 -31.04 -12.04 -20.60
N PRO A 236 -31.71 -12.97 -21.31
CA PRO A 236 -31.77 -12.93 -22.76
C PRO A 236 -32.15 -11.52 -23.21
N PRO A 237 -31.47 -10.92 -24.19
CA PRO A 237 -31.76 -9.56 -24.61
C PRO A 237 -33.23 -9.48 -25.00
N LEU A 238 -33.95 -8.50 -24.44
CA LEU A 238 -35.36 -8.23 -24.75
C LEU A 238 -35.61 -8.07 -26.26
N VAL A 239 -34.56 -7.73 -27.00
CA VAL A 239 -34.55 -7.62 -28.46
C VAL A 239 -33.56 -8.64 -29.01
N HIS A 240 -34.07 -9.64 -29.73
CA HIS A 240 -33.23 -10.52 -30.53
C HIS A 240 -32.72 -9.76 -31.75
N HIS A 241 -31.44 -9.40 -31.76
CA HIS A 241 -30.79 -8.88 -32.96
C HIS A 241 -30.39 -10.05 -33.85
N SER A 242 -31.10 -10.25 -34.96
CA SER A 242 -30.81 -11.31 -35.93
C SER A 242 -29.60 -10.99 -36.83
N SER A 243 -29.11 -9.74 -36.80
CA SER A 243 -27.98 -9.27 -37.61
C SER A 243 -27.35 -8.02 -36.99
N THR A 244 -26.02 -7.91 -37.08
CA THR A 244 -25.25 -6.72 -36.67
C THR A 244 -25.60 -5.48 -37.48
N ALA A 245 -26.20 -5.63 -38.66
CA ALA A 245 -26.67 -4.51 -39.48
C ALA A 245 -27.82 -3.71 -38.83
N LEU A 246 -28.50 -4.29 -37.83
CA LEU A 246 -29.60 -3.64 -37.09
C LEU A 246 -29.11 -2.79 -35.90
N PHE A 247 -27.81 -2.73 -35.65
CA PHE A 247 -27.27 -1.86 -34.62
C PHE A 247 -27.30 -0.40 -35.07
N SER A 248 -27.35 0.53 -34.10
CA SER A 248 -27.29 1.96 -34.41
C SER A 248 -25.95 2.31 -35.05
N ALA A 249 -25.90 3.41 -35.80
CA ALA A 249 -24.69 3.85 -36.52
C ALA A 249 -23.45 4.08 -35.64
N ARG A 250 -23.59 4.12 -34.31
CA ARG A 250 -22.47 4.15 -33.36
C ARG A 250 -21.76 2.79 -33.23
N TRP A 251 -22.48 1.70 -33.48
CA TRP A 251 -22.08 0.31 -33.22
C TRP A 251 -22.07 -0.56 -34.49
N GLN A 252 -22.37 0.04 -35.66
CA GLN A 252 -22.03 -0.51 -36.97
C GLN A 252 -20.55 -0.24 -37.27
#